data_AF-A0A1G3V5Z5-F1
#
_entry.id   AF-A0A1G3V5Z5-F1
#
_cell.length_a   1.000
_cell.length_b   1.000
_cell.length_c   1.000
_cell.angle_alpha   90.00
_cell.angle_beta   90.00
_cell.angle_gamma   90.00
#
_symmetry.space_group_name_H-M   'P 1'
#
loop_
_entity.id
_entity.type
_entity.pdbx_description
1 polymer ?
#
loop_
_entity_poly.entity_id
_entity_poly.type
_entity_poly.pdbx_seq_one_letter_code
_entity_poly.pdbx_strand_id
1 'polypeptide(L)'
;MIDFFLGHHVYWAIIALLIIGLYGMIFKNNLVKKLIGMIILQVAVIMFYVASASKWAATVPVLDPALGVVKAANYISPLQHCLMLTAIVVGVATSGVAFALVISIFRNYRTLSESVLLERMKSS
;
A
#
# COMPACT_ATOMS: atom_id res chain seq x y z
N MET A 1 28.09 8.71 9.94
CA MET A 1 27.32 9.11 8.75
C MET A 1 26.74 7.88 8.03
N ILE A 2 27.54 6.84 7.82
CA ILE A 2 27.10 5.55 7.26
C ILE A 2 26.08 4.84 8.18
N ASP A 3 26.23 4.93 9.51
CA ASP A 3 25.29 4.34 10.49
C ASP A 3 23.88 4.97 10.47
N PHE A 4 23.75 6.22 10.04
CA PHE A 4 22.46 6.88 9.90
C PHE A 4 21.68 6.33 8.70
N PHE A 5 22.38 6.11 7.58
CA PHE A 5 21.83 5.47 6.38
C PHE A 5 21.51 3.99 6.61
N LEU A 6 22.39 3.26 7.31
CA LEU A 6 22.14 1.88 7.72
C LEU A 6 21.08 1.76 8.83
N GLY A 7 20.84 2.80 9.64
CA GLY A 7 19.75 2.80 10.61
C GLY A 7 18.37 3.04 9.96
N HIS A 8 18.30 3.83 8.89
CA HIS A 8 17.05 4.27 8.26
C HIS A 8 16.80 3.73 6.85
N HIS A 9 17.57 2.75 6.39
CA HIS A 9 17.44 2.13 5.05
C HIS A 9 15.99 1.72 4.69
N VAL A 10 15.24 1.23 5.67
CA VAL A 10 13.81 0.87 5.52
C VAL A 10 12.97 2.09 5.11
N TYR A 11 13.17 3.25 5.75
CA TYR A 11 12.42 4.47 5.43
C TYR A 11 12.77 5.02 4.04
N TRP A 12 14.04 4.95 3.63
CA TRP A 12 14.45 5.35 2.27
C TRP A 12 13.81 4.47 1.19
N ALA A 13 13.75 3.15 1.42
CA ALA A 13 13.06 2.23 0.52
C ALA A 13 11.55 2.52 0.43
N ILE A 14 10.91 2.86 1.56
CA ILE A 14 9.49 3.23 1.60
C ILE A 14 9.22 4.51 0.82
N ILE A 15 10.06 5.54 0.99
CA ILE A 15 9.94 6.80 0.23
C ILE A 15 10.10 6.55 -1.27
N ALA A 16 11.06 5.71 -1.67
CA ALA A 16 11.21 5.32 -3.07
C ALA A 16 9.95 4.61 -3.60
N LEU A 17 9.36 3.68 -2.84
CA LEU A 17 8.12 3.01 -3.20
C LEU A 17 6.93 3.97 -3.31
N LEU A 18 6.81 4.95 -2.41
CA LEU A 18 5.78 5.98 -2.48
C LEU A 18 5.88 6.79 -3.78
N ILE A 19 7.09 7.23 -4.13
CA ILE A 19 7.35 7.99 -5.37
C ILE A 19 7.03 7.13 -6.60
N ILE A 20 7.45 5.85 -6.61
CA ILE A 20 7.17 4.93 -7.72
C ILE A 20 5.66 4.68 -7.89
N GLY A 21 4.94 4.46 -6.79
CA GLY A 21 3.50 4.27 -6.80
C GLY A 21 2.75 5.50 -7.33
N LEU A 22 3.11 6.69 -6.84
CA LEU A 22 2.53 7.94 -7.30
C LEU A 22 2.84 8.22 -8.77
N TYR A 23 4.09 7.98 -9.20
CA TYR A 23 4.50 8.10 -10.59
C TYR A 23 3.69 7.17 -11.51
N GLY A 24 3.51 5.91 -11.10
CA GLY A 24 2.71 4.93 -11.83
C GLY A 24 1.25 5.35 -12.00
N MET A 25 0.68 6.00 -11.00
CA MET A 25 -0.71 6.47 -11.00
C MET A 25 -0.93 7.67 -11.94
N ILE A 26 -0.01 8.64 -11.94
CA ILE A 26 -0.19 9.90 -12.68
C ILE A 26 0.25 9.77 -14.15
N PHE A 27 1.42 9.20 -14.41
CA PHE A 27 2.08 9.33 -15.71
C PHE A 27 1.74 8.21 -16.72
N LYS A 28 1.13 7.10 -16.30
CA LYS A 28 0.86 5.97 -17.20
C LYS A 28 -0.49 6.14 -17.90
N ASN A 29 -0.50 6.14 -19.23
CA ASN A 29 -1.75 6.23 -20.02
C ASN A 29 -2.63 4.96 -19.98
N ASN A 30 -2.07 3.82 -19.57
CA ASN A 30 -2.81 2.55 -19.52
C ASN A 30 -3.47 2.37 -18.15
N LEU A 31 -4.78 2.14 -18.13
CA LEU A 31 -5.59 2.01 -16.90
C LEU A 31 -5.08 0.90 -15.97
N VAL A 32 -4.63 -0.24 -16.52
CA VAL A 32 -4.07 -1.35 -15.71
C VAL A 32 -2.77 -0.91 -15.02
N LYS A 33 -1.91 -0.18 -15.74
CA LYS A 33 -0.64 0.33 -15.16
C LYS A 33 -0.90 1.37 -14.07
N LYS A 34 -1.94 2.21 -14.22
CA LYS A 34 -2.37 3.13 -13.15
C LYS A 34 -2.85 2.38 -11.91
N LEU A 35 -3.66 1.32 -12.07
CA LEU A 35 -4.11 0.49 -10.96
C LEU A 35 -2.95 -0.20 -10.24
N ILE A 36 -1.96 -0.72 -10.98
CA ILE A 36 -0.76 -1.30 -10.37
C ILE A 36 0.01 -0.22 -9.57
N GLY A 37 0.12 1.01 -10.11
CA GLY A 37 0.71 2.14 -9.38
C GLY A 37 -0.03 2.46 -8.08
N MET A 38 -1.37 2.42 -8.10
CA MET A 38 -2.21 2.60 -6.91
C MET A 38 -1.97 1.51 -5.85
N ILE A 39 -1.85 0.25 -6.26
CA ILE A 39 -1.57 -0.87 -5.35
C ILE A 39 -0.18 -0.71 -4.71
N ILE A 40 0.83 -0.35 -5.50
CA ILE A 40 2.19 -0.09 -5.00
C ILE A 40 2.17 1.05 -3.97
N LEU A 41 1.45 2.14 -4.25
CA LEU A 41 1.30 3.26 -3.32
C LEU A 41 0.66 2.80 -2.01
N GLN A 42 -0.40 2.00 -2.07
CA GLN A 42 -1.08 1.48 -0.90
C GLN A 42 -0.15 0.61 -0.04
N VAL A 43 0.59 -0.32 -0.66
CA VAL A 43 1.56 -1.16 0.04
C VAL A 43 2.67 -0.33 0.67
N ALA A 44 3.14 0.72 0.00
CA ALA A 44 4.15 1.63 0.54
C ALA A 44 3.67 2.37 1.79
N VAL A 45 2.42 2.85 1.79
CA VAL A 45 1.80 3.47 2.97
C VAL A 45 1.68 2.47 4.12
N ILE A 46 1.29 1.22 3.83
CA ILE A 46 1.22 0.17 4.86
C ILE A 46 2.61 -0.09 5.45
N MET A 47 3.64 -0.24 4.61
CA MET A 47 5.02 -0.41 5.10
C MET A 47 5.48 0.77 5.96
N PHE A 48 5.12 2.01 5.62
CA PHE A 48 5.42 3.19 6.42
C PHE A 48 4.87 3.11 7.84
N TYR A 49 3.60 2.73 7.98
CA TYR A 49 2.96 2.57 9.28
C TYR A 49 3.52 1.39 10.07
N VAL A 50 3.83 0.27 9.41
CA VAL A 50 4.44 -0.90 10.07
C VAL A 50 5.84 -0.57 10.58
N ALA A 51 6.68 0.09 9.77
CA ALA A 51 8.02 0.50 10.18
C ALA A 51 8.00 1.48 11.37
N SER A 52 7.00 2.37 11.40
CA SER A 52 6.80 3.32 12.51
C SER A 52 6.26 2.66 13.78
N ALA A 53 5.61 1.50 13.66
CA ALA A 53 5.06 0.74 14.79
C ALA A 53 6.09 -0.20 15.45
N SER A 54 7.16 -0.56 14.74
CA SER A 54 8.23 -1.41 15.26
C SER A 54 9.05 -0.68 16.34
N LYS A 55 9.14 -1.31 17.51
CA LYS A 55 9.99 -0.88 18.62
C LYS A 55 11.13 -1.88 18.81
N TRP A 56 12.30 -1.37 19.20
CA TRP A 56 13.44 -2.21 19.50
C TRP A 56 13.21 -3.02 20.79
N ALA A 57 13.56 -4.31 20.76
CA ALA A 57 13.34 -5.27 21.86
C ALA A 57 11.87 -5.49 22.30
N ALA A 58 10.89 -5.15 21.44
CA ALA A 58 9.48 -5.39 21.72
C ALA A 58 8.99 -6.74 21.14
N THR A 59 8.19 -7.45 21.92
CA THR A 59 7.52 -8.72 21.60
C THR A 59 6.23 -8.46 20.81
N VAL A 60 5.78 -9.50 20.09
CA VAL A 60 4.46 -9.53 19.41
C VAL A 60 3.33 -9.21 20.38
N PRO A 61 2.24 -8.55 19.94
CA PRO A 61 1.16 -8.06 20.80
C PRO A 61 0.19 -9.21 21.13
N VAL A 62 0.72 -10.30 21.65
CA VAL A 62 0.00 -11.50 22.08
C VAL A 62 0.37 -11.74 23.54
N LEU A 63 -0.64 -11.78 24.40
CA LEU A 63 -0.43 -12.07 25.82
C LEU A 63 -0.10 -13.55 25.96
N ASP A 64 1.14 -13.85 26.32
CA ASP A 64 1.57 -15.21 26.66
C ASP A 64 1.68 -15.35 28.20
N PRO A 65 0.83 -16.18 28.83
CA PRO A 65 0.89 -16.44 30.27
C PRO A 65 2.24 -16.99 30.75
N ALA A 66 3.02 -17.66 29.89
CA ALA A 66 4.31 -18.26 30.24
C ALA A 66 5.45 -17.24 30.32
N LEU A 67 5.30 -16.08 29.68
CA LEU A 67 6.35 -15.06 29.59
C LEU A 67 6.36 -14.10 30.80
N GLY A 68 5.31 -14.05 31.62
CA GLY A 68 5.26 -13.24 32.84
C GLY A 68 5.42 -11.73 32.63
N VAL A 69 5.45 -11.26 31.38
CA VAL A 69 5.73 -9.86 31.03
C VAL A 69 4.43 -9.04 31.07
N VAL A 70 4.14 -8.48 32.25
CA VAL A 70 3.00 -7.57 32.51
C VAL A 70 3.32 -6.12 32.11
N LYS A 71 4.51 -5.83 31.55
CA LYS A 71 4.91 -4.48 31.15
C LYS A 71 4.51 -4.18 29.71
N ALA A 72 3.48 -3.35 29.54
CA ALA A 72 2.99 -2.85 28.24
C ALA A 72 4.07 -2.22 27.34
N ALA A 73 5.16 -1.72 27.93
CA ALA A 73 6.27 -1.12 27.18
C ALA A 73 7.03 -2.11 26.27
N ASN A 74 6.98 -3.40 26.59
CA ASN A 74 7.71 -4.44 25.86
C ASN A 74 6.90 -5.00 24.67
N TYR A 75 5.72 -4.45 24.37
CA TYR A 75 4.90 -4.90 23.25
C TYR A 75 4.93 -3.88 22.10
N ILE A 76 4.97 -4.39 20.86
CA ILE A 76 4.74 -3.57 19.67
C ILE A 76 3.29 -3.08 19.67
N SER A 77 3.03 -1.94 19.02
CA SER A 77 1.75 -1.26 19.22
C SER A 77 0.60 -1.99 18.50
N PRO A 78 -0.35 -2.61 19.23
CA PRO A 78 -1.42 -3.40 18.61
C PRO A 78 -2.35 -2.55 17.74
N LEU A 79 -2.51 -1.27 18.10
CA LEU A 79 -3.37 -0.33 17.38
C LEU A 79 -2.93 -0.19 15.91
N GLN A 80 -1.64 0.07 15.66
CA GLN A 80 -1.11 0.22 14.31
C GLN A 80 -1.25 -1.07 13.50
N HIS A 81 -1.00 -2.24 14.10
CA HIS A 81 -1.14 -3.53 13.41
C HIS A 81 -2.59 -3.82 13.00
N CYS A 82 -3.55 -3.54 13.88
CA CYS A 82 -4.98 -3.67 13.54
C CYS A 82 -5.40 -2.69 12.43
N LEU A 83 -4.98 -1.43 12.48
CA LEU A 83 -5.27 -0.44 11.45
C LEU A 83 -4.69 -0.81 10.08
N MET A 84 -3.53 -1.47 10.05
CA MET A 84 -2.94 -1.92 8.79
C MET A 84 -3.63 -3.17 8.24
N LEU A 85 -4.08 -4.08 9.10
CA LEU A 85 -4.84 -5.26 8.66
C LEU A 85 -6.17 -4.86 8.00
N THR A 86 -6.86 -3.84 8.53
CA THR A 86 -8.07 -3.30 7.88
C THR A 86 -7.74 -2.61 6.56
N ALA A 87 -6.66 -1.83 6.50
CA ALA A 87 -6.21 -1.18 5.26
C ALA A 87 -5.89 -2.20 4.16
N ILE A 88 -5.28 -3.34 4.50
CA ILE A 88 -5.00 -4.42 3.54
C ILE A 88 -6.30 -4.99 2.96
N VAL A 89 -7.27 -5.34 3.81
CA VAL A 89 -8.54 -5.93 3.36
C VAL A 89 -9.31 -4.96 2.46
N VAL A 90 -9.39 -3.68 2.85
CA VAL A 90 -10.02 -2.63 2.03
C VAL A 90 -9.28 -2.46 0.69
N GLY A 91 -7.94 -2.56 0.69
CA GLY A 91 -7.14 -2.53 -0.54
C GLY A 91 -7.45 -3.63 -1.53
N VAL A 92 -7.52 -4.86 -1.04
CA VAL A 92 -7.85 -6.02 -1.89
C VAL A 92 -9.28 -5.89 -2.43
N ALA A 93 -10.24 -5.48 -1.61
CA ALA A 93 -11.62 -5.28 -2.02
C ALA A 93 -11.76 -4.19 -3.10
N THR A 94 -11.18 -3.01 -2.87
CA THR A 94 -11.22 -1.89 -3.82
C THR A 94 -10.46 -2.19 -5.11
N SER A 95 -9.32 -2.86 -5.03
CA SER A 95 -8.56 -3.32 -6.21
C SER A 95 -9.36 -4.33 -7.04
N GLY A 96 -10.08 -5.26 -6.40
CA GLY A 96 -10.95 -6.20 -7.08
C GLY A 96 -12.06 -5.51 -7.87
N VAL A 97 -12.74 -4.53 -7.26
CA VAL A 97 -13.75 -3.70 -7.93
C VAL A 97 -13.13 -2.89 -9.07
N ALA A 98 -11.95 -2.32 -8.87
CA ALA A 98 -11.25 -1.55 -9.90
C ALA A 98 -10.89 -2.41 -11.12
N PHE A 99 -10.40 -3.64 -10.92
CA PHE A 99 -10.16 -4.56 -12.03
C PHE A 99 -11.45 -4.97 -12.74
N ALA A 100 -12.53 -5.24 -12.00
CA ALA A 100 -13.84 -5.51 -12.61
C ALA A 100 -14.33 -4.34 -13.48
N LEU A 101 -14.12 -3.11 -13.02
CA LEU A 101 -14.41 -1.90 -13.79
C LEU A 101 -13.56 -1.82 -15.07
N VAL A 102 -12.25 -2.09 -14.98
CA VAL A 102 -11.36 -2.10 -16.15
C VAL A 102 -11.77 -3.16 -17.18
N ILE A 103 -12.19 -4.34 -16.73
CA ILE A 103 -12.72 -5.39 -17.61
C ILE A 103 -14.01 -4.91 -18.29
N SER A 104 -14.90 -4.26 -17.55
CA SER A 104 -16.15 -3.69 -18.09
C SER A 104 -15.88 -2.62 -19.15
N ILE A 105 -14.94 -1.70 -18.88
CA ILE A 105 -14.50 -0.68 -19.83
C ILE A 105 -13.96 -1.31 -21.10
N PHE A 106 -13.11 -2.34 -20.97
CA PHE A 106 -12.56 -3.03 -22.13
C PHE A 106 -13.65 -3.72 -22.97
N ARG A 107 -14.67 -4.30 -22.33
CA ARG A 107 -15.78 -4.94 -23.03
C ARG A 107 -16.60 -3.96 -23.87
N ASN A 108 -16.85 -2.75 -23.34
CA ASN A 108 -17.69 -1.74 -23.99
C ASN A 108 -16.90 -0.89 -25.00
N TYR A 109 -15.70 -0.45 -24.64
CA TYR A 109 -14.91 0.49 -25.43
C TYR A 109 -13.72 -0.14 -26.14
N ARG A 110 -13.39 -1.43 -25.93
CA ARG A 110 -12.26 -2.14 -26.59
C ARG A 110 -10.91 -1.41 -26.48
N THR A 111 -10.73 -0.57 -25.46
CA THR A 111 -9.48 0.16 -25.20
C THR A 111 -9.19 0.19 -23.70
N LEU A 112 -7.90 0.17 -23.37
CA LEU A 112 -7.38 0.36 -22.02
C LEU A 112 -6.51 1.62 -21.90
N SER A 113 -6.42 2.40 -22.98
CA SER A 113 -5.75 3.70 -22.98
C SER A 113 -6.73 4.77 -22.58
N GLU A 114 -6.37 5.55 -21.56
CA GLU A 114 -7.18 6.64 -21.03
C GLU A 114 -7.48 7.71 -22.09
N SER A 115 -6.48 8.12 -22.88
CA SER A 115 -6.65 9.14 -23.94
C SER A 115 -7.70 8.71 -24.98
N VAL A 116 -7.60 7.48 -25.46
CA VAL A 116 -8.53 6.91 -26.45
C VAL A 116 -9.91 6.70 -25.83
N LEU A 117 -9.98 6.31 -24.55
CA LEU A 117 -11.24 6.15 -23.84
C LEU A 117 -11.99 7.48 -23.73
N LEU A 118 -11.30 8.55 -23.34
CA LEU A 118 -11.87 9.90 -23.22
C LEU A 118 -12.40 10.42 -24.56
N GLU A 119 -11.72 10.12 -25.66
CA GLU A 119 -12.17 10.47 -27.00
C GLU A 119 -13.45 9.71 -27.38
N ARG A 120 -13.48 8.39 -27.18
CA ARG A 120 -14.67 7.55 -27.47
C ARG A 120 -15.88 7.94 -26.64
N MET A 121 -15.67 8.33 -25.39
CA MET A 121 -16.74 8.81 -24.50
C MET A 121 -17.34 10.16 -24.93
N LYS A 122 -16.57 11.02 -25.61
CA LYS A 122 -17.08 12.30 -26.14
C LYS A 122 -17.86 12.13 -27.44
N SER A 123 -17.62 11.05 -28.17
CA SER A 123 -18.26 10.75 -29.46
C SER A 123 -19.53 9.91 -29.37
N SER A 124 -19.88 9.40 -28.18
CA SER A 124 -21.15 8.70 -27.89
C SER A 124 -22.09 9.61 -27.12
#